data_AF-A0A6D2HSE1-F1
#
_entry.id   AF-A0A6D2HSE1-F1
#
_cell.length_a   1.000
_cell.length_b   1.000
_cell.length_c   1.000
_cell.angle_alpha   90.00
_cell.angle_beta   90.00
_cell.angle_gamma   90.00
#
_symmetry.space_group_name_H-M   'P 1'
#
loop_
_entity.id
_entity.type
_entity.pdbx_description
1 polymer ?
#
loop_
_entity_poly.entity_id
_entity_poly.type
_entity_poly.pdbx_seq_one_letter_code
_entity_poly.pdbx_strand_id
1 'polypeptide(L)'
;MAPTIRTVACYTTHQEHSVDFFGNELLVTVTPTASVISRWIRNVHPYNRGQYSSHPLVVGVGVQWTPFGFHSSPPRETNYYGDPSPGSYNGDAPWNSCYSSPLPANNYADPSPRGEYVDPEADTVQLCVGQRCLIIQLSHCNRVPDELRGFLSDPETIFVGVRNFQDAGKLARSRHQLEIGKLWDIRNFVQDSQGGNMRRCSFEAIVQECMGYHYQGVRLDPEISTSDWSVYNLCDEQILQASLDAYVCAELGVWIRLWEL
;
A
#
# COMPACT_ATOMS: atom_id res chain seq x y z
N MET A 1 22.82 1.26 3.81
CA MET A 1 22.20 -0.04 3.52
C MET A 1 20.75 0.25 3.13
N ALA A 2 20.21 -0.39 2.09
CA ALA A 2 18.80 -0.20 1.72
C ALA A 2 17.88 -0.93 2.71
N PRO A 3 16.60 -0.55 2.83
CA PRO A 3 15.65 -1.30 3.62
C PRO A 3 15.56 -2.75 3.16
N THR A 4 15.41 -3.69 4.11
CA THR A 4 15.29 -5.12 3.80
C THR A 4 14.03 -5.69 4.42
N ILE A 5 13.51 -6.77 3.83
CA ILE A 5 12.31 -7.45 4.29
C ILE A 5 12.61 -8.92 4.51
N ARG A 6 11.99 -9.50 5.54
CA ARG A 6 11.95 -10.95 5.75
C ARG A 6 10.59 -11.39 6.23
N THR A 7 10.11 -12.52 5.74
CA THR A 7 8.91 -13.17 6.29
C THR A 7 9.22 -13.76 7.66
N VAL A 8 8.41 -13.39 8.65
CA VAL A 8 8.53 -13.84 10.04
C VAL A 8 7.62 -15.04 10.30
N ALA A 9 6.37 -14.98 9.79
CA ALA A 9 5.40 -16.04 9.95
C ALA A 9 4.39 -16.06 8.80
N CYS A 10 3.95 -17.27 8.43
CA CYS A 10 2.87 -17.48 7.47
C CYS A 10 1.74 -18.24 8.16
N TYR A 11 0.56 -17.63 8.21
CA TYR A 11 -0.67 -18.25 8.72
C TYR A 11 -1.67 -18.42 7.59
N THR A 12 -2.70 -19.23 7.82
CA THR A 12 -3.81 -19.38 6.87
C THR A 12 -4.61 -18.10 6.63
N THR A 13 -4.53 -17.13 7.56
CA THR A 13 -5.32 -15.89 7.54
C THR A 13 -4.51 -14.64 7.21
N HIS A 14 -3.20 -14.67 7.39
CA HIS A 14 -2.32 -13.53 7.22
C HIS A 14 -0.85 -13.96 7.15
N GLN A 15 -0.01 -13.07 6.65
CA GLN A 15 1.45 -13.18 6.73
C GLN A 15 1.99 -12.05 7.59
N GLU A 16 3.09 -12.31 8.29
CA GLU A 16 3.82 -11.32 9.08
C GLU A 16 5.23 -11.20 8.53
N HIS A 17 5.69 -9.96 8.32
CA HIS A 17 7.01 -9.63 7.82
C HIS A 17 7.68 -8.63 8.77
N SER A 18 9.00 -8.68 8.84
CA SER A 18 9.84 -7.69 9.50
C SER A 18 10.60 -6.92 8.42
N VAL A 19 10.39 -5.61 8.38
CA VAL A 19 11.10 -4.68 7.52
C VAL A 19 12.13 -3.93 8.37
N ASP A 20 13.40 -4.05 8.01
CA ASP A 20 14.46 -3.24 8.61
C ASP A 20 14.56 -1.91 7.86
N PHE A 21 14.05 -0.85 8.47
CA PHE A 21 14.17 0.52 7.99
C PHE A 21 15.33 1.22 8.72
N PHE A 22 16.53 0.97 8.22
CA PHE A 22 17.76 1.60 8.71
C PHE A 22 18.03 1.37 10.21
N GLY A 23 17.80 0.15 10.69
CA GLY A 23 17.95 -0.25 12.09
C GLY A 23 16.64 -0.16 12.89
N ASN A 24 15.58 0.42 12.32
CA ASN A 24 14.25 0.42 12.92
C ASN A 24 13.43 -0.73 12.36
N GLU A 25 12.98 -1.63 13.24
CA GLU A 25 12.17 -2.77 12.83
C GLU A 25 10.69 -2.36 12.70
N LEU A 26 10.14 -2.51 11.49
CA LEU A 26 8.73 -2.33 11.17
C LEU A 26 8.07 -3.69 11.02
N LEU A 27 7.07 -3.97 11.86
CA LEU A 27 6.25 -5.19 11.75
C LEU A 27 5.11 -4.96 10.76
N VAL A 28 5.08 -5.77 9.70
CA VAL A 28 4.07 -5.67 8.63
C VAL A 28 3.17 -6.90 8.67
N THR A 29 1.86 -6.68 8.78
CA THR A 29 0.83 -7.73 8.69
C THR A 29 0.12 -7.61 7.35
N VAL A 30 0.15 -8.65 6.51
CA VAL A 30 -0.56 -8.72 5.22
C VAL A 30 -1.75 -9.64 5.36
N THR A 31 -2.96 -9.15 5.07
CA THR A 31 -4.18 -9.96 5.27
C THR A 31 -5.37 -9.52 4.44
N PRO A 32 -6.18 -10.47 3.93
CA PRO A 32 -7.55 -10.21 3.49
C PRO A 32 -8.60 -10.48 4.59
N THR A 33 -8.19 -10.97 5.77
CA THR A 33 -9.10 -11.58 6.76
C THR A 33 -9.66 -10.55 7.73
N ALA A 34 -10.99 -10.38 7.73
CA ALA A 34 -11.72 -9.42 8.57
C ALA A 34 -11.38 -9.50 10.08
N SER A 35 -11.23 -10.71 10.64
CA SER A 35 -10.90 -10.87 12.06
C SER A 35 -9.48 -10.42 12.41
N VAL A 36 -8.53 -10.53 11.48
CA VAL A 36 -7.14 -10.06 11.65
C VAL A 36 -7.13 -8.54 11.61
N ILE A 37 -7.83 -7.94 10.63
CA ILE A 37 -8.02 -6.48 10.51
C ILE A 37 -8.63 -5.91 11.80
N SER A 38 -9.73 -6.48 12.27
CA SER A 38 -10.43 -6.04 13.49
C SER A 38 -9.55 -6.15 14.72
N ARG A 39 -8.73 -7.20 14.81
CA ARG A 39 -7.78 -7.38 15.92
C ARG A 39 -6.66 -6.35 15.86
N TRP A 40 -6.10 -6.10 14.68
CA TRP A 40 -5.04 -5.10 14.50
C TRP A 40 -5.54 -3.71 14.91
N ILE A 41 -6.73 -3.29 14.45
CA ILE A 41 -7.34 -2.01 14.82
C ILE A 41 -7.53 -1.90 16.33
N ARG A 42 -8.10 -2.93 16.96
CA ARG A 42 -8.28 -2.95 18.43
C ARG A 42 -6.96 -2.88 19.21
N ASN A 43 -5.86 -3.33 18.63
CA ASN A 43 -4.55 -3.26 19.26
C ASN A 43 -3.89 -1.88 19.10
N VAL A 44 -4.21 -1.13 18.04
CA VAL A 44 -3.69 0.23 17.84
C VAL A 44 -4.58 1.32 18.45
N HIS A 45 -5.87 1.05 18.60
CA HIS A 45 -6.84 1.98 19.19
C HIS A 45 -6.48 2.49 20.60
N PRO A 46 -5.84 1.71 21.51
CA PRO A 46 -5.41 2.21 22.81
C PRO A 46 -4.36 3.33 22.73
N TYR A 47 -3.56 3.40 21.65
CA TYR A 47 -2.64 4.52 21.43
C TYR A 47 -3.40 5.85 21.23
N ASN A 48 -4.69 5.81 20.88
CA ASN A 48 -5.57 6.98 20.75
C ASN A 48 -6.30 7.35 22.06
N ARG A 49 -6.44 6.43 23.04
CA ARG A 49 -7.38 6.59 24.17
C ARG A 49 -6.80 6.38 25.57
N GLY A 50 -5.49 6.33 25.72
CA GLY A 50 -4.87 6.35 27.04
C GLY A 50 -4.96 7.74 27.67
N GLN A 51 -5.08 7.81 29.01
CA GLN A 51 -4.91 9.01 29.85
C GLN A 51 -3.58 9.78 29.64
N TYR A 52 -2.75 9.34 28.70
CA TYR A 52 -1.39 9.77 28.42
C TYR A 52 -1.17 10.23 26.96
N SER A 53 -2.15 10.11 26.05
CA SER A 53 -1.99 10.68 24.70
C SER A 53 -2.44 12.14 24.72
N SER A 54 -1.50 13.05 24.49
CA SER A 54 -1.76 14.49 24.43
C SER A 54 -2.23 14.97 23.05
N HIS A 55 -2.40 14.05 22.08
CA HIS A 55 -2.74 14.38 20.71
C HIS A 55 -3.57 13.28 20.01
N PRO A 56 -4.32 13.64 18.95
CA PRO A 56 -4.96 12.70 18.01
C PRO A 56 -4.00 11.63 17.48
N LEU A 57 -4.53 10.45 17.15
CA LEU A 57 -3.73 9.38 16.54
C LEU A 57 -3.30 9.77 15.13
N VAL A 58 -2.01 9.70 14.82
CA VAL A 58 -1.50 9.88 13.44
C VAL A 58 -1.36 8.52 12.78
N VAL A 59 -2.02 8.34 11.64
CA VAL A 59 -2.03 7.09 10.87
C VAL A 59 -1.51 7.36 9.47
N GLY A 60 -0.42 6.70 9.10
CA GLY A 60 0.07 6.67 7.73
C GLY A 60 -0.83 5.81 6.85
N VAL A 61 -1.16 6.30 5.67
CA VAL A 61 -2.08 5.65 4.73
C VAL A 61 -1.46 5.57 3.34
N GLY A 62 -1.57 4.41 2.72
CA GLY A 62 -1.31 4.19 1.30
C GLY A 62 -2.47 3.40 0.66
N VAL A 63 -2.66 3.58 -0.64
CA VAL A 63 -3.63 2.82 -1.44
C VAL A 63 -2.97 2.43 -2.76
N GLN A 64 -3.09 1.17 -3.17
CA GLN A 64 -2.58 0.69 -4.45
C GLN A 64 -3.67 0.00 -5.26
N TRP A 65 -3.54 0.06 -6.58
CA TRP A 65 -4.46 -0.53 -7.55
C TRP A 65 -3.72 -1.03 -8.79
N THR A 66 -4.25 -2.08 -9.39
CA THR A 66 -3.75 -2.71 -10.61
C THR A 66 -4.17 -1.90 -11.83
N PRO A 67 -3.22 -1.46 -12.69
CA PRO A 67 -3.54 -0.79 -13.94
C PRO A 67 -4.35 -1.67 -14.89
N PHE A 68 -5.14 -1.05 -15.78
CA PHE A 68 -6.03 -1.73 -16.73
C PHE A 68 -5.36 -2.84 -17.55
N GLY A 69 -4.08 -2.69 -17.90
CA GLY A 69 -3.35 -3.67 -18.71
C GLY A 69 -3.43 -5.10 -18.17
N PHE A 70 -3.46 -5.29 -16.85
CA PHE A 70 -3.52 -6.62 -16.23
C PHE A 70 -4.92 -7.23 -16.19
N HIS A 71 -5.99 -6.43 -16.33
CA HIS A 71 -7.38 -6.90 -16.38
C HIS A 71 -7.70 -7.43 -17.78
N SER A 72 -7.09 -8.55 -18.17
CA SER A 72 -7.48 -9.25 -19.40
C SER A 72 -8.92 -9.75 -19.24
N SER A 73 -9.81 -9.35 -20.17
CA SER A 73 -11.16 -9.93 -20.26
C SER A 73 -11.08 -11.45 -20.24
N PRO A 74 -12.05 -12.18 -19.65
CA PRO A 74 -12.03 -13.64 -19.67
C PRO A 74 -11.91 -14.11 -21.13
N PRO A 75 -11.11 -15.15 -21.43
CA PRO A 75 -11.00 -15.66 -22.79
C PRO A 75 -12.40 -16.00 -23.27
N ARG A 76 -12.80 -15.45 -24.42
CA ARG A 76 -13.95 -16.01 -25.13
C ARG A 76 -13.65 -17.47 -25.37
N GLU A 77 -14.56 -18.36 -24.99
CA GLU A 77 -14.49 -19.79 -25.32
C GLU A 77 -14.39 -19.93 -26.84
N THR A 78 -13.18 -19.94 -27.38
CA THR A 78 -12.90 -20.39 -28.73
C THR A 78 -12.35 -21.80 -28.60
N ASN A 79 -13.25 -22.77 -28.77
CA ASN A 79 -12.94 -24.18 -28.97
C ASN A 79 -11.88 -24.34 -30.06
N TYR A 80 -10.64 -24.60 -29.68
CA TYR A 80 -9.65 -25.20 -30.55
C TYR A 80 -9.00 -26.38 -29.83
N TYR A 81 -9.45 -27.58 -30.21
CA TYR A 81 -8.70 -28.80 -29.98
C TYR A 81 -7.37 -28.68 -30.74
N GLY A 82 -6.27 -28.61 -30.00
CA GLY A 82 -4.91 -28.64 -30.52
C GLY A 82 -3.99 -29.25 -29.46
N ASP A 83 -3.51 -30.45 -29.76
CA ASP A 83 -2.65 -31.31 -28.93
C ASP A 83 -1.33 -30.61 -28.53
N PRO A 84 -0.86 -30.65 -27.26
CA PRO A 84 0.41 -30.02 -26.90
C PRO A 84 1.59 -30.97 -27.15
N SER A 85 2.52 -30.56 -28.01
CA SER A 85 3.86 -31.16 -28.07
C SER A 85 4.73 -30.63 -26.92
N PRO A 86 5.52 -31.49 -26.24
CA PRO A 86 6.28 -31.13 -25.04
C PRO A 86 7.64 -30.53 -25.43
N GLY A 87 7.95 -29.33 -24.95
CA GLY A 87 9.23 -28.68 -25.26
C GLY A 87 9.63 -27.60 -24.27
N SER A 88 10.53 -27.97 -23.35
CA SER A 88 11.50 -27.11 -22.67
C SER A 88 10.95 -26.04 -21.70
N TYR A 89 10.53 -26.46 -20.52
CA TYR A 89 10.64 -25.62 -19.32
C TYR A 89 12.12 -25.50 -18.95
N ASN A 90 12.74 -24.38 -19.33
CA ASN A 90 13.96 -23.90 -18.71
C ASN A 90 13.60 -22.59 -18.00
N GLY A 91 13.83 -22.52 -16.70
CA GLY A 91 13.77 -21.27 -15.96
C GLY A 91 13.28 -21.45 -14.54
N ASP A 92 14.20 -21.82 -13.64
CA ASP A 92 14.07 -21.52 -12.22
C ASP A 92 14.13 -19.99 -12.03
N ALA A 93 13.03 -19.30 -12.31
CA ALA A 93 12.83 -17.95 -11.78
C ALA A 93 12.44 -18.10 -10.30
N PRO A 94 13.07 -17.37 -9.36
CA PRO A 94 12.68 -17.43 -7.97
C PRO A 94 11.21 -17.02 -7.86
N TRP A 95 10.41 -17.83 -7.18
CA TRP A 95 8.96 -17.68 -6.97
C TRP A 95 8.53 -16.33 -6.33
N ASN A 96 9.46 -15.41 -6.09
CA ASN A 96 9.28 -14.18 -5.35
C ASN A 96 9.53 -12.91 -6.20
N SER A 97 9.88 -13.01 -7.49
CA SER A 97 10.17 -11.82 -8.30
C SER A 97 8.89 -11.20 -8.88
N CYS A 98 8.55 -10.00 -8.42
CA CYS A 98 7.48 -9.16 -8.98
C CYS A 98 7.65 -8.83 -10.47
N TYR A 99 8.85 -9.02 -11.02
CA TYR A 99 9.16 -8.78 -12.43
C TYR A 99 8.74 -9.94 -13.36
N SER A 100 8.19 -11.03 -12.82
CA SER A 100 7.91 -12.26 -13.59
C SER A 100 6.60 -12.23 -14.40
N SER A 101 5.71 -11.26 -14.14
CA SER A 101 4.52 -11.04 -14.98
C SER A 101 4.85 -9.96 -15.99
N PRO A 102 5.15 -10.30 -17.27
CA PRO A 102 5.31 -9.27 -18.28
C PRO A 102 4.02 -8.43 -18.32
N LEU A 103 4.16 -7.11 -18.34
CA LEU A 103 3.09 -6.23 -18.82
C LEU A 103 2.55 -6.88 -20.10
N PRO A 104 1.25 -7.19 -20.20
CA PRO A 104 0.73 -7.75 -21.43
C PRO A 104 1.15 -6.81 -22.55
N ALA A 105 1.86 -7.39 -23.53
CA ALA A 105 2.44 -6.64 -24.64
C ALA A 105 1.36 -5.71 -25.19
N ASN A 106 1.74 -4.44 -25.44
CA ASN A 106 0.92 -3.38 -26.02
C ASN A 106 0.19 -3.85 -27.29
N ASN A 107 -0.84 -4.65 -27.14
CA ASN A 107 -1.89 -4.80 -28.11
C ASN A 107 -2.73 -3.57 -27.86
N TYR A 108 -2.52 -2.55 -28.70
CA TYR A 108 -3.56 -1.58 -29.02
C TYR A 108 -4.77 -2.38 -29.52
N ALA A 109 -5.50 -3.01 -28.59
CA ALA A 109 -6.84 -3.46 -28.83
C ALA A 109 -7.59 -2.18 -29.17
N ASP A 110 -7.97 -2.08 -30.44
CA ASP A 110 -8.87 -1.07 -30.97
C ASP A 110 -9.95 -0.79 -29.91
N PRO A 111 -10.07 0.45 -29.39
CA PRO A 111 -11.04 0.74 -28.36
C PRO A 111 -12.39 0.26 -28.87
N SER A 112 -13.04 -0.63 -28.12
CA SER A 112 -14.43 -0.98 -28.40
C SER A 112 -15.18 0.33 -28.68
N PRO A 113 -16.01 0.43 -29.73
CA PRO A 113 -16.60 1.69 -30.18
C PRO A 113 -17.60 2.32 -29.19
N ARG A 114 -17.63 1.82 -27.94
CA ARG A 114 -18.36 2.30 -26.76
C ARG A 114 -17.55 2.14 -25.45
N GLY A 115 -16.21 2.20 -25.52
CA GLY A 115 -15.31 1.84 -24.42
C GLY A 115 -15.36 2.82 -23.24
N GLU A 116 -16.19 2.49 -22.25
CA GLU A 116 -16.12 3.09 -20.92
C GLU A 116 -14.75 2.80 -20.31
N TYR A 117 -13.95 3.86 -20.06
CA TYR A 117 -12.76 3.74 -19.22
C TYR A 117 -13.23 3.34 -17.82
N VAL A 118 -13.04 2.07 -17.45
CA VAL A 118 -13.29 1.60 -16.09
C VAL A 118 -12.12 2.05 -15.21
N ASP A 119 -12.39 3.00 -14.31
CA ASP A 119 -11.41 3.44 -13.30
C ASP A 119 -11.08 2.25 -12.38
N PRO A 120 -9.82 1.80 -12.27
CA PRO A 120 -9.49 0.61 -11.48
C PRO A 120 -9.84 0.82 -10.01
N GLU A 121 -10.42 -0.21 -9.38
CA GLU A 121 -10.73 -0.18 -7.94
C GLU A 121 -9.46 -0.28 -7.08
N ALA A 122 -9.54 0.09 -5.81
CA ALA A 122 -8.46 -0.13 -4.85
C ALA A 122 -8.27 -1.62 -4.56
N ASP A 123 -7.06 -2.14 -4.82
CA ASP A 123 -6.70 -3.54 -4.55
C ASP A 123 -6.19 -3.75 -3.13
N THR A 124 -5.49 -2.75 -2.60
CA THR A 124 -4.94 -2.77 -1.25
C THR A 124 -5.06 -1.42 -0.57
N VAL A 125 -5.18 -1.44 0.75
CA VAL A 125 -5.00 -0.26 1.61
C VAL A 125 -4.00 -0.58 2.72
N GLN A 126 -3.08 0.33 2.96
CA GLN A 126 -2.09 0.22 4.02
C GLN A 126 -2.40 1.20 5.14
N LEU A 127 -2.31 0.75 6.39
CA LEU A 127 -2.48 1.57 7.59
C LEU A 127 -1.27 1.37 8.49
N CYS A 128 -0.59 2.45 8.84
CA CYS A 128 0.60 2.40 9.70
C CYS A 128 0.45 3.27 10.94
N VAL A 129 0.73 2.68 12.10
CA VAL A 129 0.75 3.33 13.42
C VAL A 129 2.03 2.94 14.13
N GLY A 130 2.95 3.89 14.28
CA GLY A 130 4.30 3.64 14.77
C GLY A 130 4.99 2.53 13.96
N GLN A 131 5.59 1.55 14.64
CA GLN A 131 6.30 0.42 14.02
C GLN A 131 5.39 -0.74 13.60
N ARG A 132 4.10 -0.50 13.37
CA ARG A 132 3.14 -1.52 12.94
C ARG A 132 2.44 -1.06 11.66
N CYS A 133 2.57 -1.84 10.59
CA CYS A 133 1.86 -1.63 9.34
C CYS A 133 0.89 -2.79 9.08
N LEU A 134 -0.33 -2.46 8.68
CA LEU A 134 -1.33 -3.42 8.21
C LEU A 134 -1.56 -3.18 6.72
N ILE A 135 -1.32 -4.20 5.89
CA ILE A 135 -1.68 -4.22 4.49
C ILE A 135 -2.95 -5.06 4.34
N ILE A 136 -4.04 -4.40 3.99
CA ILE A 136 -5.33 -5.04 3.75
C ILE A 136 -5.47 -5.30 2.25
N GLN A 137 -5.58 -6.57 1.86
CA GLN A 137 -5.83 -6.96 0.47
C GLN A 137 -7.33 -6.90 0.16
N LEU A 138 -7.81 -5.72 -0.23
CA LEU A 138 -9.22 -5.43 -0.50
C LEU A 138 -9.83 -6.33 -1.58
N SER A 139 -9.07 -6.64 -2.63
CA SER A 139 -9.49 -7.53 -3.73
C SER A 139 -9.79 -8.96 -3.29
N HIS A 140 -9.18 -9.40 -2.19
CA HIS A 140 -9.39 -10.73 -1.60
C HIS A 140 -10.21 -10.69 -0.31
N CYS A 141 -10.52 -9.50 0.19
CA CYS A 141 -11.38 -9.31 1.34
C CYS A 141 -12.84 -9.38 0.89
N ASN A 142 -13.58 -10.44 1.27
CA ASN A 142 -15.00 -10.60 0.92
C ASN A 142 -15.90 -9.56 1.61
N ARG A 143 -15.59 -9.23 2.87
CA ARG A 143 -16.28 -8.22 3.66
C ARG A 143 -15.29 -7.56 4.59
N VAL A 144 -15.24 -6.23 4.52
CA VAL A 144 -14.49 -5.41 5.47
C VAL A 144 -15.24 -5.34 6.82
N PRO A 145 -14.54 -5.41 7.96
CA PRO A 145 -15.16 -5.29 9.28
C PRO A 145 -15.65 -3.87 9.56
N ASP A 146 -16.69 -3.72 10.37
CA ASP A 146 -17.24 -2.40 10.74
C ASP A 146 -16.23 -1.60 11.57
N GLU A 147 -15.33 -2.27 12.30
CA GLU A 147 -14.20 -1.65 12.99
C GLU A 147 -13.27 -0.88 12.05
N LEU A 148 -13.06 -1.36 10.82
CA LEU A 148 -12.27 -0.63 9.83
C LEU A 148 -13.00 0.63 9.37
N ARG A 149 -14.31 0.55 9.11
CA ARG A 149 -15.11 1.71 8.71
C ARG A 149 -15.13 2.77 9.79
N GLY A 150 -15.39 2.34 11.03
CA GLY A 150 -15.37 3.23 12.20
C GLY A 150 -14.00 3.86 12.41
N PHE A 151 -12.91 3.10 12.24
CA PHE A 151 -11.55 3.60 12.35
C PHE A 151 -11.25 4.67 11.29
N LEU A 152 -11.50 4.39 10.01
CA LEU A 152 -11.24 5.33 8.90
C LEU A 152 -12.06 6.63 8.98
N SER A 153 -13.18 6.61 9.70
CA SER A 153 -14.05 7.76 9.92
C SER A 153 -13.89 8.41 11.30
N ASP A 154 -12.91 7.98 12.11
CA ASP A 154 -12.71 8.50 13.47
C ASP A 154 -12.19 9.96 13.42
N PRO A 155 -12.95 10.95 13.94
CA PRO A 155 -12.53 12.35 13.94
C PRO A 155 -11.29 12.62 14.81
N GLU A 156 -10.98 11.74 15.75
CA GLU A 156 -9.78 11.83 16.61
C GLU A 156 -8.55 11.18 15.95
N THR A 157 -8.64 10.84 14.67
CA THR A 157 -7.53 10.27 13.89
C THR A 157 -7.15 11.18 12.73
N ILE A 158 -5.86 11.49 12.63
CA ILE A 158 -5.25 12.20 11.52
C ILE A 158 -4.69 11.16 10.55
N PHE A 159 -5.33 11.06 9.39
CA PHE A 159 -4.82 10.25 8.29
C PHE A 159 -3.86 11.05 7.43
N VAL A 160 -2.70 10.49 7.13
CA VAL A 160 -1.65 11.14 6.34
C VAL A 160 -1.10 10.19 5.29
N GLY A 161 -1.00 10.66 4.06
CA GLY A 161 -0.39 9.93 2.94
C GLY A 161 0.52 10.84 2.12
N VAL A 162 1.06 10.31 1.03
CA VAL A 162 1.87 11.06 0.07
C VAL A 162 1.27 10.91 -1.33
N ARG A 163 1.03 12.02 -2.03
CA ARG A 163 0.40 11.99 -3.37
C ARG A 163 -0.97 11.26 -3.41
N ASN A 164 -1.67 11.26 -2.29
CA ASN A 164 -2.88 10.50 -2.00
C ASN A 164 -4.19 11.11 -2.56
N PHE A 165 -4.12 11.93 -3.61
CA PHE A 165 -5.27 12.71 -4.07
C PHE A 165 -6.39 11.83 -4.69
N GLN A 166 -6.05 10.60 -5.07
CA GLN A 166 -7.02 9.63 -5.60
C GLN A 166 -7.53 8.67 -4.54
N ASP A 167 -6.75 8.44 -3.47
CA ASP A 167 -6.93 7.37 -2.50
C ASP A 167 -8.32 7.36 -1.88
N ALA A 168 -8.76 8.51 -1.34
CA ALA A 168 -10.10 8.62 -0.75
C ALA A 168 -11.21 8.30 -1.77
N GLY A 169 -11.06 8.76 -3.02
CA GLY A 169 -12.01 8.48 -4.09
C GLY A 169 -11.98 7.01 -4.54
N LYS A 170 -10.80 6.40 -4.59
CA LYS A 170 -10.59 4.98 -4.94
C LYS A 170 -11.22 4.07 -3.89
N LEU A 171 -11.00 4.37 -2.61
CA LEU A 171 -11.60 3.65 -1.49
C LEU A 171 -13.13 3.79 -1.48
N ALA A 172 -13.66 5.00 -1.68
CA ALA A 172 -15.10 5.26 -1.68
C ALA A 172 -15.84 4.60 -2.86
N ARG A 173 -15.20 4.52 -4.04
CA ARG A 173 -15.77 3.89 -5.24
C ARG A 173 -15.54 2.38 -5.32
N SER A 174 -14.63 1.84 -4.51
CA SER A 174 -14.41 0.38 -4.45
C SER A 174 -15.71 -0.34 -4.05
N ARG A 175 -15.78 -1.63 -4.35
CA ARG A 175 -16.88 -2.51 -3.88
C ARG A 175 -17.14 -2.44 -2.37
N HIS A 176 -16.13 -2.05 -1.59
CA HIS A 176 -16.22 -1.93 -0.14
C HIS A 176 -16.73 -0.57 0.32
N GLN A 177 -16.79 0.45 -0.54
CA GLN A 177 -17.30 1.78 -0.20
C GLN A 177 -16.67 2.31 1.10
N LEU A 178 -15.34 2.27 1.17
CA LEU A 178 -14.60 2.71 2.35
C LEU A 178 -14.47 4.22 2.31
N GLU A 179 -15.16 4.90 3.22
CA GLU A 179 -14.99 6.33 3.44
C GLU A 179 -13.84 6.55 4.44
N ILE A 180 -12.90 7.39 4.05
CA ILE A 180 -11.83 7.88 4.92
C ILE A 180 -12.08 9.34 5.25
N GLY A 181 -11.81 9.72 6.50
CA GLY A 181 -11.84 11.10 6.94
C GLY A 181 -10.83 11.98 6.20
N LYS A 182 -10.56 13.16 6.75
CA LYS A 182 -9.62 14.10 6.11
C LYS A 182 -8.23 13.46 5.97
N LEU A 183 -7.84 13.18 4.74
CA LEU A 183 -6.54 12.59 4.38
C LEU A 183 -5.56 13.69 3.96
N TRP A 184 -4.54 13.91 4.78
CA TRP A 184 -3.55 14.97 4.62
C TRP A 184 -2.41 14.49 3.72
N ASP A 185 -2.02 15.30 2.73
CA ASP A 185 -0.81 15.03 1.93
C ASP A 185 0.39 15.65 2.65
N ILE A 186 1.27 14.79 3.18
CA ILE A 186 2.41 15.17 4.03
C ILE A 186 3.31 16.22 3.37
N ARG A 187 3.40 16.19 2.03
CA ARG A 187 4.23 17.08 1.22
C ARG A 187 3.88 18.56 1.39
N ASN A 188 2.66 18.86 1.84
CA ASN A 188 2.23 20.24 2.07
C ASN A 188 2.79 20.83 3.37
N PHE A 189 3.32 20.00 4.27
CA PHE A 189 3.69 20.39 5.63
C PHE A 189 5.17 20.19 5.92
N VAL A 190 5.85 19.28 5.21
CA VAL A 190 7.29 19.08 5.37
C VAL A 190 8.12 20.20 4.76
N GLN A 191 9.21 20.54 5.46
CA GLN A 191 10.19 21.56 5.09
C GLN A 191 11.60 20.98 5.16
N ASP A 192 12.52 21.53 4.36
CA ASP A 192 13.93 21.19 4.40
C ASP A 192 14.65 21.86 5.59
N SER A 193 15.94 21.53 5.76
CA SER A 193 16.79 22.11 6.82
C SER A 193 16.93 23.63 6.77
N GLN A 194 16.56 24.29 5.67
CA GLN A 194 16.56 25.74 5.50
C GLN A 194 15.15 26.36 5.64
N GLY A 195 14.13 25.57 5.99
CA GLY A 195 12.73 25.99 6.06
C GLY A 195 12.04 26.10 4.70
N GLY A 196 12.67 25.61 3.63
CA GLY A 196 12.11 25.54 2.28
C GLY A 196 11.03 24.46 2.17
N ASN A 197 9.92 24.77 1.51
CA ASN A 197 8.83 23.82 1.33
C ASN A 197 9.22 22.66 0.38
N MET A 198 8.94 21.42 0.79
CA MET A 198 9.31 20.21 0.02
C MET A 198 8.18 19.61 -0.83
N ARG A 199 7.10 20.38 -1.12
CA ARG A 199 5.89 19.87 -1.82
C ARG A 199 6.17 19.23 -3.17
N ARG A 200 7.18 19.74 -3.87
CA ARG A 200 7.58 19.29 -5.22
C ARG A 200 8.68 18.23 -5.20
N CYS A 201 9.21 17.88 -4.03
CA CYS A 201 10.24 16.88 -3.91
C CYS A 201 9.69 15.47 -4.17
N SER A 202 10.61 14.56 -4.51
CA SER A 202 10.30 13.14 -4.58
C SER A 202 10.16 12.55 -3.18
N PHE A 203 9.59 11.35 -3.07
CA PHE A 203 9.47 10.65 -1.80
C PHE A 203 10.84 10.42 -1.17
N GLU A 204 11.81 10.03 -1.99
CA GLU A 204 13.20 9.77 -1.60
C GLU A 204 13.87 11.02 -1.06
N ALA A 205 13.69 12.16 -1.72
CA ALA A 205 14.25 13.43 -1.28
C ALA A 205 13.64 13.88 0.06
N ILE A 206 12.34 13.65 0.28
CA ILE A 206 11.69 13.95 1.57
C ILE A 206 12.25 13.06 2.67
N VAL A 207 12.37 11.76 2.45
CA VAL A 207 12.95 10.83 3.43
C VAL A 207 14.39 11.19 3.76
N GLN A 208 15.20 11.49 2.75
CA GLN A 208 16.60 11.87 2.94
C GLN A 208 16.74 13.13 3.79
N GLU A 209 16.00 14.18 3.47
CA GLU A 209 16.09 15.47 4.16
C GLU A 209 15.47 15.43 5.56
N CYS A 210 14.28 14.84 5.71
CA CYS A 210 13.53 14.90 6.96
C CYS A 210 13.96 13.83 7.98
N MET A 211 14.42 12.66 7.51
CA MET A 211 14.77 11.54 8.40
C MET A 211 16.29 11.30 8.51
N GLY A 212 17.12 12.10 7.83
CA GLY A 212 18.58 12.07 7.97
C GLY A 212 19.27 10.88 7.30
N TYR A 213 18.58 10.16 6.41
CA TYR A 213 19.08 8.97 5.73
C TYR A 213 19.79 9.27 4.40
N HIS A 214 20.61 10.33 4.36
CA HIS A 214 21.24 10.87 3.14
C HIS A 214 22.09 9.86 2.34
N TYR A 215 22.58 8.79 2.97
CA TYR A 215 23.42 7.74 2.34
C TYR A 215 22.72 6.39 2.15
N GLN A 216 21.42 6.32 2.46
CA GLN A 216 20.67 5.08 2.52
C GLN A 216 19.40 5.26 1.67
N GLY A 217 19.41 4.64 0.49
CA GLY A 217 18.36 4.84 -0.50
C GLY A 217 17.07 4.14 -0.08
N VAL A 218 16.04 4.92 0.24
CA VAL A 218 14.65 4.50 0.03
C VAL A 218 14.29 4.91 -1.39
N ARG A 219 13.65 4.04 -2.15
CA ARG A 219 13.08 4.36 -3.46
C ARG A 219 11.80 3.55 -3.63
N LEU A 220 10.72 4.22 -4.03
CA LEU A 220 9.53 3.51 -4.51
C LEU A 220 9.77 3.24 -6.00
N ASP A 221 9.83 1.97 -6.38
CA ASP A 221 10.10 1.58 -7.76
C ASP A 221 8.84 1.85 -8.60
N PRO A 222 8.90 2.67 -9.66
CA PRO A 222 7.78 2.86 -10.55
C PRO A 222 7.22 1.56 -11.13
N GLU A 223 8.07 0.56 -11.41
CA GLU A 223 7.63 -0.73 -11.96
C GLU A 223 6.76 -1.49 -10.95
N ILE A 224 7.17 -1.50 -9.68
CA ILE A 224 6.38 -2.07 -8.58
C ILE A 224 5.12 -1.24 -8.34
N SER A 225 5.21 0.08 -8.39
CA SER A 225 4.06 0.99 -8.23
C SER A 225 2.97 0.73 -9.26
N THR A 226 3.33 0.36 -10.48
CA THR A 226 2.40 0.04 -11.57
C THR A 226 2.23 -1.47 -11.82
N SER A 227 2.62 -2.32 -10.86
CA SER A 227 2.49 -3.77 -10.95
C SER A 227 1.05 -4.24 -10.70
N ASP A 228 0.83 -5.55 -10.78
CA ASP A 228 -0.45 -6.16 -10.41
C ASP A 228 -0.56 -6.29 -8.88
N TRP A 229 -1.29 -5.37 -8.26
CA TRP A 229 -1.62 -5.36 -6.83
C TRP A 229 -2.81 -6.25 -6.46
N SER A 230 -3.53 -6.77 -7.47
CA SER A 230 -4.67 -7.67 -7.29
C SER A 230 -4.25 -9.12 -7.03
N VAL A 231 -2.95 -9.44 -7.15
CA VAL A 231 -2.43 -10.78 -6.86
C VAL A 231 -2.68 -11.19 -5.41
N TYR A 232 -2.93 -12.48 -5.19
CA TYR A 232 -3.17 -13.00 -3.84
C TYR A 232 -1.90 -13.02 -2.99
N ASN A 233 -0.76 -13.38 -3.59
CA ASN A 233 0.53 -13.38 -2.93
C ASN A 233 1.32 -12.17 -3.41
N LEU A 234 1.33 -11.09 -2.62
CA LEU A 234 2.19 -9.95 -2.88
C LEU A 234 3.66 -10.38 -2.74
N CYS A 235 4.53 -9.88 -3.62
CA CYS A 235 5.97 -10.12 -3.49
C CYS A 235 6.58 -9.26 -2.37
N ASP A 236 7.80 -9.60 -1.98
CA ASP A 236 8.55 -8.87 -0.96
C ASP A 236 8.75 -7.38 -1.33
N GLU A 237 8.97 -7.06 -2.61
CA GLU A 237 9.11 -5.68 -3.09
C GLU A 237 7.80 -4.88 -2.99
N GLN A 238 6.65 -5.49 -3.28
CA GLN A 238 5.33 -4.87 -3.12
C GLN A 238 5.04 -4.61 -1.64
N ILE A 239 5.30 -5.58 -0.77
CA ILE A 239 5.09 -5.46 0.68
C ILE A 239 6.01 -4.39 1.26
N LEU A 240 7.29 -4.39 0.87
CA LEU A 240 8.26 -3.39 1.28
C LEU A 240 7.82 -2.00 0.83
N GLN A 241 7.50 -1.81 -0.45
CA GLN A 241 7.08 -0.50 -0.96
C GLN A 241 5.82 0.02 -0.25
N ALA A 242 4.78 -0.81 -0.15
CA ALA A 242 3.51 -0.44 0.44
C ALA A 242 3.63 -0.11 1.95
N SER A 243 4.48 -0.86 2.67
CA SER A 243 4.72 -0.60 4.09
C SER A 243 5.56 0.65 4.34
N LEU A 244 6.59 0.91 3.51
CA LEU A 244 7.41 2.13 3.61
C LEU A 244 6.63 3.40 3.28
N ASP A 245 5.75 3.34 2.27
CA ASP A 245 4.88 4.46 1.87
C ASP A 245 4.02 4.95 3.05
N ALA A 246 3.34 4.01 3.72
CA ALA A 246 2.53 4.32 4.90
C ALA A 246 3.39 4.69 6.12
N TYR A 247 4.47 3.95 6.39
CA TYR A 247 5.32 4.18 7.57
C TYR A 247 5.96 5.56 7.58
N VAL A 248 6.58 5.98 6.47
CA VAL A 248 7.21 7.29 6.36
C VAL A 248 6.18 8.41 6.58
N CYS A 249 4.97 8.28 6.03
CA CYS A 249 3.92 9.27 6.24
C CYS A 249 3.51 9.38 7.71
N ALA A 250 3.37 8.25 8.42
CA ALA A 250 3.05 8.23 9.85
C ALA A 250 4.15 8.92 10.67
N GLU A 251 5.41 8.52 10.47
CA GLU A 251 6.56 9.05 11.21
C GLU A 251 6.75 10.55 10.97
N LEU A 252 6.66 11.00 9.71
CA LEU A 252 6.76 12.42 9.39
C LEU A 252 5.60 13.22 9.98
N GLY A 253 4.38 12.67 9.95
CA GLY A 253 3.21 13.31 10.55
C GLY A 253 3.34 13.52 12.06
N VAL A 254 3.95 12.55 12.75
CA VAL A 254 4.29 12.65 14.17
C VAL A 254 5.41 13.66 14.39
N TRP A 255 6.48 13.59 13.59
CA TRP A 255 7.65 14.45 13.69
C TRP A 255 7.31 15.94 13.56
N ILE A 256 6.45 16.31 12.60
CA ILE A 256 5.98 17.70 12.42
C ILE A 256 4.81 18.08 13.32
N ARG A 257 4.36 17.17 14.19
CA ARG A 257 3.22 17.39 15.10
C ARG A 257 1.97 17.87 14.34
N LEU A 258 1.54 17.10 13.33
CA LEU A 258 0.40 17.47 12.46
C LEU A 258 -0.87 17.90 13.21
N TRP A 259 -1.04 17.45 14.45
CA TRP A 259 -2.16 17.82 15.32
C TRP A 259 -2.14 19.27 15.84
N GLU A 260 -1.09 20.04 15.58
CA GLU A 260 -0.93 21.43 16.03
C GLU A 260 -1.19 22.45 14.93
N LEU A 261 -1.54 21.99 13.72
CA LEU A 261 -1.74 22.80 12.52
C LEU A 261 -3.19 23.23 12.28
#